data_AF-A0A3B8WA91-F1
#
_entry.id   AF-A0A3B8WA91-F1
#
_cell.length_a   1.000
_cell.length_b   1.000
_cell.length_c   1.000
_cell.angle_alpha   90.00
_cell.angle_beta   90.00
_cell.angle_gamma   90.00
#
_symmetry.space_group_name_H-M   'P 1'
#
loop_
_entity.id
_entity.type
_entity.pdbx_description
1 polymer ?
#
loop_
_entity_poly.entity_id
_entity_poly.type
_entity_poly.pdbx_seq_one_letter_code
_entity_poly.pdbx_strand_id
1 'polypeptide(L)'
;HNMDELEGWRTAFMAKKVQPMMQDKAVKLLADHREQGHTLMIITATNRFITEPIADLLGVDHLIATEPELVNGKFTGEVAGTPSFQEGKVERLNDWLTAHGESLEGAWFYSDSH
;
A
#
# COMPACT_ATOMS: atom_id res chain seq x y z
N HIS A 1 5.29 22.78 -1.25
CA HIS A 1 6.44 22.13 -1.92
C HIS A 1 6.02 21.71 -3.30
N ASN A 2 6.91 21.78 -4.28
CA ASN A 2 6.65 21.19 -5.59
C ASN A 2 6.80 19.65 -5.51
N MET A 3 6.38 18.93 -6.55
CA MET A 3 6.41 17.46 -6.51
C MET A 3 7.85 16.92 -6.44
N ASP A 4 8.78 17.52 -7.20
CA ASP A 4 10.19 17.11 -7.23
C ASP A 4 10.86 17.17 -5.84
N GLU A 5 10.57 18.22 -5.06
CA GLU A 5 11.04 18.36 -3.67
C GLU A 5 10.49 17.24 -2.78
N LEU A 6 9.18 16.95 -2.91
CA LEU A 6 8.52 15.91 -2.13
C LEU A 6 9.05 14.53 -2.48
N GLU A 7 9.29 14.25 -3.75
CA GLU A 7 9.88 12.99 -4.22
C GLU A 7 11.33 12.84 -3.72
N GLY A 8 12.12 13.93 -3.74
CA GLY A 8 13.46 13.94 -3.17
C GLY A 8 13.46 13.60 -1.67
N TRP A 9 12.53 14.17 -0.91
CA TRP A 9 12.36 13.84 0.52
C TRP A 9 11.86 12.42 0.73
N ARG A 10 10.93 11.94 -0.10
CA ARG A 10 10.43 10.57 -0.07
C ARG A 10 11.57 9.59 -0.28
N THR A 11 12.39 9.78 -1.31
CA THR A 11 13.57 8.93 -1.57
C THR A 11 14.53 8.94 -0.38
N ALA A 12 14.82 10.11 0.19
CA ALA A 12 15.67 10.19 1.37
C ALA A 12 15.06 9.49 2.60
N PHE A 13 13.75 9.58 2.79
CA PHE A 13 13.02 8.89 3.86
C PHE A 13 13.07 7.37 3.67
N MET A 14 12.81 6.89 2.46
CA MET A 14 12.88 5.46 2.12
C MET A 14 14.26 4.88 2.46
N ALA A 15 15.34 5.53 2.02
CA ALA A 15 16.70 5.07 2.26
C ALA A 15 17.10 5.14 3.75
N LYS A 16 16.74 6.22 4.46
CA LYS A 16 17.23 6.47 5.83
C LYS A 16 16.38 5.82 6.92
N LYS A 17 15.10 5.54 6.66
CA LYS A 17 14.14 5.11 7.67
C LYS A 17 13.46 3.80 7.33
N VAL A 18 12.96 3.64 6.11
CA VAL A 18 12.15 2.47 5.76
C VAL A 18 13.03 1.25 5.47
N GLN A 19 13.97 1.36 4.53
CA GLN A 19 14.83 0.23 4.13
C GLN A 19 15.56 -0.42 5.34
N PRO A 20 16.12 0.32 6.31
CA PRO A 20 16.76 -0.28 7.48
C PRO A 20 15.81 -1.05 8.42
N MET A 21 14.49 -0.78 8.34
CA MET A 21 13.47 -1.46 9.17
C MET A 21 12.85 -2.67 8.46
N MET A 22 13.14 -2.87 7.17
CA MET A 22 12.62 -4.02 6.43
C MET A 22 13.17 -5.32 7.03
N GLN A 23 12.27 -6.29 7.25
CA GLN A 23 12.63 -7.56 7.88
C GLN A 23 12.70 -8.66 6.83
N ASP A 24 13.78 -9.45 6.88
CA ASP A 24 13.94 -10.64 6.03
C ASP A 24 12.76 -11.63 6.16
N LYS A 25 12.16 -11.69 7.36
CA LYS A 25 10.98 -12.53 7.61
C LYS A 25 9.77 -12.10 6.77
N ALA A 26 9.57 -10.80 6.58
CA ALA A 26 8.47 -10.30 5.74
C ALA A 26 8.72 -10.62 4.26
N VAL A 27 9.96 -10.46 3.79
CA VAL A 27 10.35 -10.80 2.42
C VAL A 27 10.14 -12.30 2.16
N LYS A 28 10.57 -13.16 3.10
CA LYS A 28 10.36 -14.60 3.00
C LYS A 28 8.88 -14.99 2.99
N LEU A 29 8.08 -14.40 3.88
CA LEU A 29 6.64 -14.67 3.93
C LEU A 29 5.95 -14.34 2.58
N LEU A 30 6.31 -13.21 1.97
CA LEU A 30 5.79 -12.85 0.66
C LEU A 30 6.27 -13.83 -0.43
N ALA A 31 7.52 -14.26 -0.39
CA ALA A 31 8.03 -15.26 -1.33
C ALA A 31 7.28 -16.60 -1.22
N ASP A 32 7.05 -17.10 -0.01
CA ASP A 32 6.31 -18.34 0.24
C ASP A 32 4.88 -18.27 -0.34
N HIS A 33 4.21 -17.12 -0.21
CA HIS A 33 2.89 -16.89 -0.81
C HIS A 33 2.94 -16.82 -2.35
N ARG A 34 3.99 -16.21 -2.94
CA ARG A 34 4.16 -16.20 -4.39
C ARG A 34 4.37 -17.60 -4.96
N GLU A 35 5.17 -18.43 -4.29
CA GLU A 35 5.41 -19.82 -4.72
C GLU A 35 4.14 -20.66 -4.72
N GLN A 36 3.19 -20.35 -3.84
CA GLN A 36 1.86 -20.97 -3.79
C GLN A 36 0.88 -20.39 -4.82
N GLY A 37 1.29 -19.38 -5.59
CA GLY A 37 0.44 -18.72 -6.59
C GLY A 37 -0.61 -17.79 -6.00
N HIS A 38 -0.42 -17.31 -4.76
CA HIS A 38 -1.37 -16.40 -4.15
C HIS A 38 -1.23 -14.98 -4.71
N THR A 39 -2.36 -14.29 -4.79
CA THR A 39 -2.40 -12.85 -5.04
C THR A 39 -1.93 -12.09 -3.82
N LEU A 40 -0.93 -11.22 -3.99
CA LEU A 40 -0.38 -10.40 -2.91
C LEU A 40 -0.98 -9.01 -2.91
N MET A 41 -1.37 -8.52 -1.73
CA MET A 41 -1.93 -7.19 -1.56
C MET A 41 -1.46 -6.53 -0.26
N ILE A 42 -1.20 -5.22 -0.32
CA ILE A 42 -1.03 -4.37 0.87
C ILE A 42 -2.27 -3.49 1.01
N ILE A 43 -2.87 -3.50 2.21
CA ILE A 43 -4.00 -2.64 2.58
C ILE A 43 -3.61 -1.77 3.77
N THR A 44 -3.52 -0.46 3.57
CA THR A 44 -2.96 0.47 4.56
C THR A 44 -3.67 1.80 4.59
N ALA A 45 -3.73 2.42 5.77
CA ALA A 45 -4.28 3.76 5.94
C ALA A 45 -3.29 4.86 5.56
N THR A 46 -1.98 4.56 5.58
CA THR A 46 -0.96 5.49 5.09
C THR A 46 -1.19 5.78 3.62
N ASN A 47 -0.95 7.03 3.21
CA ASN A 47 -1.26 7.45 1.84
C ASN A 47 -0.36 6.75 0.79
N ARG A 48 -0.86 6.69 -0.45
CA ARG A 48 -0.18 6.08 -1.59
C ARG A 48 1.21 6.68 -1.82
N PHE A 49 1.33 8.00 -1.73
CA PHE A 49 2.60 8.68 -2.01
C PHE A 49 3.76 8.11 -1.17
N ILE A 50 3.52 7.79 0.10
CA ILE A 50 4.53 7.18 0.97
C ILE A 50 4.64 5.66 0.79
N THR A 51 3.52 4.97 0.55
CA THR A 51 3.46 3.50 0.61
C THR A 51 3.80 2.79 -0.70
N GLU A 52 3.60 3.44 -1.84
CA GLU A 52 3.86 2.87 -3.17
C GLU A 52 5.31 2.41 -3.35
N PRO A 53 6.35 3.20 -3.01
CA PRO A 53 7.73 2.72 -3.10
C PRO A 53 8.02 1.54 -2.16
N ILE A 54 7.25 1.37 -1.08
CA ILE A 54 7.39 0.23 -0.17
C ILE A 54 6.81 -1.02 -0.84
N ALA A 55 5.63 -0.90 -1.46
CA ALA A 55 5.01 -1.98 -2.22
C ALA A 55 5.90 -2.42 -3.39
N ASP A 56 6.48 -1.47 -4.13
CA ASP A 56 7.42 -1.74 -5.23
C ASP A 56 8.66 -2.50 -4.73
N LEU A 57 9.29 -2.04 -3.64
CA LEU A 57 10.45 -2.71 -3.05
C LEU A 57 10.13 -4.12 -2.55
N LEU A 58 8.91 -4.34 -2.07
CA LEU A 58 8.44 -5.65 -1.63
C LEU A 58 7.98 -6.52 -2.79
N GLY A 59 7.79 -5.98 -4.00
CA GLY A 59 7.25 -6.68 -5.17
C GLY A 59 5.78 -7.07 -5.00
N VAL A 60 4.96 -6.18 -4.44
CA VAL A 60 3.52 -6.38 -4.25
C VAL A 60 2.74 -5.48 -5.20
N ASP A 61 2.05 -6.09 -6.17
CA ASP A 61 1.41 -5.36 -7.27
C ASP A 61 0.10 -4.68 -6.86
N HIS A 62 -0.59 -5.19 -5.85
CA HIS A 62 -1.86 -4.64 -5.40
C HIS A 62 -1.68 -3.82 -4.12
N LEU A 63 -1.97 -2.52 -4.21
CA LEU A 63 -1.91 -1.58 -3.10
C LEU A 63 -3.24 -0.85 -2.93
N ILE A 64 -3.91 -1.08 -1.80
CA ILE A 64 -5.07 -0.32 -1.33
C ILE A 64 -4.58 0.65 -0.24
N ALA A 65 -4.21 1.85 -0.65
CA ALA A 65 -3.76 2.93 0.22
C ALA A 65 -4.74 4.12 0.17
N THR A 66 -4.67 5.00 1.17
CA THR A 66 -5.39 6.29 1.11
C THR A 66 -4.84 7.11 -0.07
N GLU A 67 -5.70 7.58 -0.96
CA GLU A 67 -5.28 8.37 -2.12
C GLU A 67 -5.22 9.85 -1.72
N PRO A 68 -4.04 10.50 -1.72
CA PRO A 68 -3.99 11.94 -1.52
C PRO A 68 -4.60 12.65 -2.73
N GLU A 69 -5.38 13.70 -2.53
CA GLU A 69 -5.92 14.48 -3.65
C GLU A 69 -4.81 15.32 -4.29
N LEU A 70 -4.69 15.24 -5.62
CA LEU A 70 -3.84 16.12 -6.43
C LEU A 70 -4.69 17.02 -7.33
N VAL A 71 -4.43 18.32 -7.26
CA VAL A 71 -4.97 19.31 -8.19
C VAL A 71 -3.82 20.10 -8.81
N ASN A 72 -3.75 20.13 -10.14
CA ASN A 72 -2.69 20.80 -10.90
C ASN A 72 -1.27 20.40 -10.44
N GLY A 73 -1.08 19.09 -10.19
CA GLY A 73 0.22 18.53 -9.79
C GLY A 73 0.65 18.85 -8.35
N LYS A 74 -0.26 19.32 -7.49
CA LYS A 74 0.02 19.61 -6.08
C LYS A 74 -0.98 18.90 -5.18
N PHE A 75 -0.49 18.38 -4.06
CA PHE A 75 -1.34 17.88 -3.00
C PHE A 75 -2.16 19.01 -2.39
N THR A 76 -3.46 18.81 -2.28
CA THR A 76 -4.38 19.79 -1.66
C THR A 76 -4.40 19.68 -0.14
N GLY A 77 -4.05 18.50 0.38
CA GLY A 77 -4.19 18.14 1.79
C GLY A 77 -5.41 17.25 2.07
N GLU A 78 -6.32 17.16 1.10
CA GLU A 78 -7.52 16.32 1.18
C GLU A 78 -7.25 14.89 0.69
N VAL A 79 -8.21 14.01 0.95
CA VAL A 79 -8.23 12.62 0.46
C VAL A 79 -9.11 12.53 -0.78
N ALA A 80 -8.62 11.83 -1.81
CA ALA A 80 -9.43 11.47 -2.98
C ALA A 80 -10.19 10.16 -2.73
N GLY A 81 -11.52 10.20 -2.85
CA GLY A 81 -12.40 9.05 -2.69
C GLY A 81 -12.46 8.52 -1.24
N THR A 82 -12.80 7.25 -1.08
CA THR A 82 -12.89 6.61 0.24
C THR A 82 -11.49 6.41 0.84
N PRO A 83 -11.20 6.89 2.06
CA PRO A 83 -9.93 6.62 2.72
C PRO A 83 -9.80 5.13 3.09
N SER A 84 -8.58 4.59 3.04
CA SER A 84 -8.30 3.21 3.45
C SER A 84 -8.17 3.10 4.98
N PHE A 85 -9.19 3.56 5.71
CA PHE A 85 -9.20 3.63 7.17
C PHE A 85 -10.48 3.03 7.76
N GLN A 86 -10.33 2.23 8.83
CA GLN A 86 -11.44 1.50 9.46
C GLN A 86 -12.29 0.75 8.42
N GLU A 87 -13.60 0.99 8.39
CA GLU A 87 -14.57 0.38 7.47
C GLU A 87 -14.21 0.65 5.99
N GLY A 88 -13.57 1.79 5.69
CA GLY A 88 -13.14 2.12 4.33
C GLY A 88 -12.10 1.16 3.75
N LYS A 89 -11.33 0.43 4.58
CA LYS A 89 -10.46 -0.65 4.09
C LYS A 89 -11.26 -1.81 3.52
N VAL A 90 -12.34 -2.17 4.22
CA VAL A 90 -13.20 -3.30 3.84
C VAL A 90 -13.98 -2.96 2.58
N GLU A 91 -14.53 -1.74 2.50
CA GLU A 91 -15.21 -1.24 1.30
C GLU A 91 -14.29 -1.31 0.08
N ARG A 92 -13.08 -0.74 0.17
CA ARG A 92 -12.13 -0.72 -0.94
C ARG A 92 -11.63 -2.11 -1.33
N LEU A 93 -11.48 -3.01 -0.36
CA LEU A 93 -11.16 -4.41 -0.64
C LEU A 93 -12.30 -5.08 -1.42
N ASN A 94 -13.55 -4.88 -1.01
CA ASN A 94 -14.71 -5.43 -1.70
C ASN A 94 -14.85 -4.88 -3.12
N ASP A 95 -14.57 -3.60 -3.34
CA ASP A 95 -14.54 -3.00 -4.67
C ASP A 95 -13.47 -3.66 -5.55
N TRP A 96 -12.27 -3.86 -5.00
CA TRP A 96 -11.18 -4.54 -5.70
C TRP A 96 -11.56 -5.99 -6.05
N LEU A 97 -12.09 -6.75 -5.10
CA LEU A 97 -12.52 -8.14 -5.30
C LEU A 97 -13.57 -8.23 -6.40
N THR A 98 -14.58 -7.36 -6.35
CA THR A 98 -15.66 -7.29 -7.34
C THR A 98 -15.12 -6.96 -8.73
N ALA A 99 -14.18 -6.00 -8.83
CA ALA A 99 -13.59 -5.60 -10.10
C ALA A 99 -12.72 -6.68 -10.74
N HIS A 100 -12.12 -7.57 -9.94
CA HIS A 100 -11.23 -8.64 -10.42
C HIS A 100 -11.91 -10.01 -10.48
N GLY A 101 -13.15 -10.13 -10.00
CA GLY A 101 -13.86 -11.41 -9.91
C GLY A 101 -13.24 -12.37 -8.88
N GLU A 102 -12.61 -11.82 -7.85
CA GLU A 102 -11.87 -12.54 -6.82
C GLU A 102 -12.70 -12.70 -5.53
N SER A 103 -12.30 -13.63 -4.65
CA SER A 103 -12.93 -13.82 -3.35
C SER A 103 -11.90 -13.95 -2.23
N LEU A 104 -12.34 -13.82 -0.97
CA LEU A 104 -11.48 -14.02 0.21
C LEU A 104 -11.44 -15.47 0.70
N GLU A 105 -12.03 -16.41 -0.04
CA GLU A 105 -11.99 -17.82 0.37
C GLU A 105 -10.54 -18.31 0.39
N GLY A 106 -10.11 -18.77 1.56
CA GLY A 106 -8.71 -19.18 1.78
C GLY A 106 -7.72 -18.04 1.89
N ALA A 107 -8.14 -16.77 2.04
CA ALA A 107 -7.22 -15.65 2.18
C ALA A 107 -6.48 -15.61 3.53
N TRP A 108 -5.27 -15.04 3.53
CA TRP A 108 -4.48 -14.75 4.73
C TRP A 108 -4.42 -13.25 4.97
N PHE A 109 -4.55 -12.84 6.22
CA PHE A 109 -4.43 -11.45 6.62
C PHE A 109 -3.42 -11.28 7.76
N TYR A 110 -2.51 -10.32 7.59
CA TYR A 110 -1.47 -9.98 8.56
C TYR A 110 -1.66 -8.52 8.97
N SER A 111 -1.93 -8.28 10.26
CA SER A 111 -2.20 -6.95 10.81
C SER A 111 -1.58 -6.83 12.20
N ASP A 112 -1.09 -5.63 12.52
CA ASP A 112 -0.62 -5.23 13.86
C ASP A 112 -1.71 -4.60 14.72
N SER A 113 -2.87 -4.29 14.11
CA SER A 113 -4.10 -3.87 14.79
C SER A 113 -5.06 -5.05 15.02
N HIS A 114 -5.59 -5.15 16.24
CA HIS A 114 -6.69 -6.04 16.64
C HIS A 114 -8.04 -5.33 16.58
#